data_AF-A0A6I9YX15-F1
#
_entry.id   AF-A0A6I9YX15-F1
#
_cell.length_a   1.000
_cell.length_b   1.000
_cell.length_c   1.000
_cell.angle_alpha   90.00
_cell.angle_beta   90.00
_cell.angle_gamma   90.00
#
_symmetry.space_group_name_H-M   'P 1'
#
loop_
_entity.id
_entity.type
_entity.pdbx_description
1 polymer ?
#
loop_
_entity_poly.entity_id
_entity_poly.type
_entity_poly.pdbx_seq_one_letter_code
_entity_poly.pdbx_strand_id
1 'polypeptide(L)'
;MSLSKILATAGTQFDLRTLRAVRVLRPLKLVSGIPSLQVVLKSIMKAMVPLLQIGLLLFFAIVMFAIIGLEFYMGKFHKACFSNETGERLGDFPCGEDWPARRCEEGICKKYWEGPNFGITNFDNILFAVLTVFQCITMEGWTDILYNTNDAAGNMWNWLYFIPLIIIGSFFMLNLVLGVLSGEFAKERERVENRRAFLKLRRQQQIERELNGYLEWIFKAEEVMLAEEDKNAEEKSPLDVLKRATIKKSKNDLIHAEEGEDHFTDVCSVGKSNEGHSPASVGGLCSKAKGSGS
;
A
#
# COMPACT_ATOMS: atom_id res chain seq x y z
N MET A 1 -22.56 -23.54 25.01
CA MET A 1 -23.90 -22.93 24.86
C MET A 1 -24.00 -22.37 23.45
N SER A 2 -24.97 -22.79 22.62
CA SER A 2 -24.93 -22.58 21.16
C SER A 2 -25.19 -21.14 20.71
N LEU A 3 -24.48 -20.68 19.66
CA LEU A 3 -24.74 -19.41 18.97
C LEU A 3 -26.20 -19.28 18.48
N SER A 4 -26.88 -20.39 18.20
CA SER A 4 -28.28 -20.38 17.78
C SER A 4 -29.23 -19.75 18.81
N LYS A 5 -28.88 -19.72 20.11
CA LYS A 5 -29.66 -18.99 21.11
C LYS A 5 -29.48 -17.45 21.04
N ILE A 6 -28.31 -16.98 20.60
CA ILE A 6 -28.04 -15.53 20.45
C ILE A 6 -28.83 -14.96 19.25
N LEU A 7 -28.93 -15.72 18.17
CA LEU A 7 -29.77 -15.36 17.01
C LEU A 7 -31.26 -15.31 17.37
N ALA A 8 -31.74 -16.25 18.20
CA ALA A 8 -33.15 -16.33 18.56
C ALA A 8 -33.66 -15.10 19.34
N THR A 9 -32.83 -14.53 20.22
CA THR A 9 -33.19 -13.32 20.99
C THR A 9 -33.23 -12.02 20.18
N ALA A 10 -32.77 -12.02 18.93
CA ALA A 10 -32.78 -10.85 18.04
C ALA A 10 -33.97 -10.85 17.05
N GLY A 11 -34.88 -11.82 17.13
CA GLY A 11 -35.82 -12.16 16.06
C GLY A 11 -37.05 -11.27 15.85
N THR A 12 -37.25 -10.18 16.61
CA THR A 12 -38.56 -9.50 16.72
C THR A 12 -38.68 -8.09 16.13
N GLN A 13 -37.60 -7.48 15.60
CA GLN A 13 -37.67 -6.14 14.95
C GLN A 13 -36.91 -5.99 13.62
N PHE A 14 -36.33 -7.06 13.04
CA PHE A 14 -35.66 -6.94 11.75
C PHE A 14 -36.65 -6.83 10.58
N ASP A 15 -37.00 -5.60 10.22
CA ASP A 15 -37.77 -5.26 9.02
C ASP A 15 -37.19 -5.95 7.77
N LEU A 16 -38.05 -6.61 7.00
CA LEU A 16 -37.72 -7.27 5.73
C LEU A 16 -37.17 -6.28 4.68
N ARG A 17 -37.34 -4.97 4.87
CA ARG A 17 -36.65 -3.91 4.11
C ARG A 17 -35.13 -3.96 4.34
N THR A 18 -34.67 -4.14 5.57
CA THR A 18 -33.23 -4.22 5.92
C THR A 18 -32.56 -5.43 5.26
N LEU A 19 -33.26 -6.56 5.14
CA LEU A 19 -32.77 -7.73 4.41
C LEU A 19 -32.61 -7.48 2.89
N ARG A 20 -33.24 -6.44 2.33
CA ARG A 20 -32.98 -6.01 0.94
C ARG A 20 -31.65 -5.28 0.82
N ALA A 21 -31.17 -4.59 1.86
CA ALA A 21 -29.87 -3.91 1.86
C ALA A 21 -28.70 -4.89 1.72
N VAL A 22 -28.83 -6.13 2.20
CA VAL A 22 -27.84 -7.23 2.00
C VAL A 22 -27.52 -7.47 0.51
N ARG A 23 -28.40 -7.07 -0.41
CA ARG A 23 -28.15 -7.12 -1.86
C ARG A 23 -26.99 -6.20 -2.30
N VAL A 24 -26.63 -5.18 -1.51
CA VAL A 24 -25.44 -4.33 -1.75
C VAL A 24 -24.12 -5.11 -1.62
N LEU A 25 -24.13 -6.28 -0.97
CA LEU A 25 -22.97 -7.17 -0.87
C LEU A 25 -22.81 -8.09 -2.10
N ARG A 26 -23.74 -8.05 -3.07
CA ARG A 26 -23.65 -8.86 -4.30
C ARG A 26 -22.36 -8.62 -5.11
N PRO A 27 -21.84 -7.39 -5.28
CA PRO A 27 -20.56 -7.16 -5.95
C PRO A 27 -19.36 -7.85 -5.28
N LEU A 28 -19.41 -8.12 -3.97
CA LEU A 28 -18.37 -8.89 -3.28
C LEU A 28 -18.27 -10.34 -3.79
N LYS A 29 -19.33 -10.89 -4.40
CA LYS A 29 -19.25 -12.18 -5.10
C LYS A 29 -18.39 -12.14 -6.36
N LEU A 30 -18.22 -10.97 -6.99
CA LEU A 30 -17.28 -10.81 -8.11
C LEU A 30 -15.83 -10.99 -7.63
N VAL A 31 -15.51 -10.59 -6.39
CA VAL A 31 -14.22 -10.85 -5.77
C VAL A 31 -13.97 -12.35 -5.59
N SER A 32 -14.99 -13.12 -5.19
CA SER A 32 -14.87 -14.59 -5.16
C SER A 32 -14.79 -15.22 -6.56
N GLY A 33 -15.23 -14.55 -7.63
CA GLY A 33 -15.10 -15.03 -9.01
C GLY A 33 -13.73 -14.80 -9.64
N ILE A 34 -12.99 -13.76 -9.23
CA ILE A 34 -11.71 -13.37 -9.84
C ILE A 34 -10.55 -13.74 -8.89
N PRO A 35 -9.73 -14.77 -9.19
CA PRO A 35 -8.71 -15.27 -8.26
C PRO A 35 -7.65 -14.21 -7.91
N SER A 36 -7.30 -13.32 -8.84
CA SER A 36 -6.38 -12.20 -8.61
C SER A 36 -6.84 -11.29 -7.46
N LEU A 37 -8.14 -11.02 -7.36
CA LEU A 37 -8.69 -10.11 -6.34
C LEU A 37 -8.87 -10.81 -4.98
N GLN A 38 -9.09 -12.13 -4.97
CA GLN A 38 -9.01 -12.94 -3.75
C GLN A 38 -7.62 -12.84 -3.08
N VAL A 39 -6.54 -12.89 -3.89
CA VAL A 39 -5.16 -12.78 -3.38
C VAL A 39 -4.90 -11.42 -2.74
N VAL A 40 -5.43 -10.33 -3.32
CA VAL A 40 -5.34 -8.99 -2.75
C VAL A 40 -6.10 -8.90 -1.42
N LEU A 41 -7.38 -9.28 -1.36
CA LEU A 41 -8.14 -9.24 -0.09
C LEU A 41 -7.51 -10.13 1.00
N LYS A 42 -7.04 -11.33 0.65
CA LYS A 42 -6.37 -12.24 1.60
C LYS A 42 -5.07 -11.63 2.17
N SER A 43 -4.38 -10.80 1.38
CA SER A 43 -3.19 -10.08 1.82
C SER A 43 -3.55 -8.92 2.76
N ILE A 44 -4.59 -8.15 2.43
CA ILE A 44 -5.12 -7.07 3.30
C ILE A 44 -5.58 -7.64 4.65
N MET A 45 -6.37 -8.71 4.65
CA MET A 45 -6.84 -9.36 5.88
C MET A 45 -5.68 -9.88 6.75
N LYS A 46 -4.59 -10.36 6.14
CA LYS A 46 -3.38 -10.77 6.88
C LYS A 46 -2.64 -9.58 7.49
N ALA A 47 -2.57 -8.45 6.78
CA ALA A 47 -1.96 -7.21 7.29
C ALA A 47 -2.78 -6.54 8.40
N MET A 48 -4.12 -6.70 8.40
CA MET A 48 -4.99 -6.12 9.43
C MET A 48 -4.79 -6.73 10.83
N VAL A 49 -4.32 -7.98 10.93
CA VAL A 49 -4.14 -8.68 12.22
C VAL A 49 -3.12 -7.99 13.15
N PRO A 50 -1.87 -7.68 12.75
CA PRO A 50 -0.96 -6.92 13.61
C PRO A 50 -1.48 -5.51 13.90
N LEU A 51 -2.09 -4.83 12.92
CA LEU A 51 -2.71 -3.51 13.13
C LEU A 51 -3.76 -3.53 14.25
N LEU A 52 -4.56 -4.59 14.36
CA LEU A 52 -5.59 -4.73 15.39
C LEU A 52 -5.00 -4.79 16.81
N GLN A 53 -3.85 -5.44 17.00
CA GLN A 53 -3.19 -5.49 18.32
C GLN A 53 -2.78 -4.10 18.81
N ILE A 54 -2.32 -3.25 17.89
CA ILE A 54 -2.00 -1.85 18.18
C ILE A 54 -3.30 -1.03 18.32
N GLY A 55 -4.29 -1.26 17.47
CA GLY A 55 -5.62 -0.64 17.57
C GLY A 55 -6.30 -0.87 18.93
N LEU A 56 -6.04 -2.00 19.57
CA LEU A 56 -6.51 -2.29 20.93
C LEU A 56 -5.82 -1.43 22.00
N LEU A 57 -4.52 -1.15 21.85
CA LEU A 57 -3.78 -0.22 22.71
C LEU A 57 -4.29 1.23 22.53
N LEU A 58 -4.52 1.64 21.29
CA LEU A 58 -5.13 2.94 20.96
C LEU A 58 -6.53 3.05 21.58
N PHE A 59 -7.36 2.01 21.45
CA PHE A 59 -8.71 1.96 22.03
C PHE A 59 -8.69 2.06 23.56
N PHE A 60 -7.74 1.40 24.24
CA PHE A 60 -7.59 1.55 25.69
C PHE A 60 -7.24 2.99 26.11
N ALA A 61 -6.35 3.66 25.38
CA ALA A 61 -6.05 5.07 25.62
C ALA A 61 -7.26 5.99 25.39
N ILE A 62 -8.05 5.75 24.33
CA ILE A 62 -9.31 6.46 24.06
C ILE A 62 -10.30 6.27 25.22
N VAL A 63 -10.48 5.04 25.70
CA VAL A 63 -11.38 4.73 26.83
C VAL A 63 -10.92 5.43 28.11
N MET A 64 -9.62 5.50 28.39
CA MET A 64 -9.09 6.24 29.55
C MET A 64 -9.50 7.72 29.52
N PHE A 65 -9.27 8.42 28.40
CA PHE A 65 -9.70 9.81 28.25
C PHE A 65 -11.23 9.96 28.26
N ALA A 66 -11.98 9.02 27.69
CA ALA A 66 -13.44 9.05 27.67
C ALA A 66 -14.07 8.91 29.07
N ILE A 67 -13.50 8.07 29.96
CA ILE A 67 -13.93 7.99 31.36
C ILE A 67 -13.66 9.33 32.07
N ILE A 68 -12.47 9.90 31.90
CA ILE A 68 -12.11 11.20 32.49
C ILE A 68 -13.07 12.31 32.02
N GLY A 69 -13.34 12.40 30.71
CA GLY A 69 -14.27 13.37 30.15
C GLY A 69 -15.73 13.17 30.61
N LEU A 70 -16.15 11.92 30.82
CA LEU A 70 -17.47 11.60 31.37
C LEU A 70 -17.62 12.17 32.79
N GLU A 71 -16.68 11.90 33.69
CA GLU A 71 -16.71 12.42 35.07
C GLU A 71 -16.73 13.95 35.15
N PHE A 72 -16.04 14.65 34.23
CA PHE A 72 -16.04 16.12 34.19
C PHE A 72 -17.29 16.74 33.55
N TYR A 73 -17.87 16.13 32.52
CA TYR A 73 -18.85 16.78 31.65
C TYR A 73 -20.23 16.10 31.54
N MET A 74 -20.49 15.05 32.33
CA MET A 74 -21.81 14.42 32.45
C MET A 74 -22.92 15.45 32.69
N GLY A 75 -23.99 15.40 31.88
CA GLY A 75 -25.18 16.22 31.98
C GLY A 75 -25.02 17.69 31.56
N LYS A 76 -23.82 18.15 31.20
CA LYS A 76 -23.53 19.57 30.91
C LYS A 76 -24.07 20.02 29.56
N PHE A 77 -23.99 19.17 28.54
CA PHE A 77 -24.36 19.51 27.15
C PHE A 77 -25.87 19.65 26.90
N HIS A 78 -26.73 19.34 27.87
CA HIS A 78 -28.18 19.40 27.71
C HIS A 78 -28.82 20.77 28.01
N LYS A 79 -28.04 21.78 28.41
CA LYS A 79 -28.51 23.14 28.68
C LYS A 79 -28.28 24.05 27.48
N ALA A 80 -29.30 24.76 27.00
CA ALA A 80 -29.19 25.79 25.95
C ALA A 80 -29.99 27.05 26.30
N CYS A 81 -29.71 28.15 25.60
CA CYS A 81 -30.42 29.43 25.80
C CYS A 81 -31.77 29.45 25.07
N PHE A 82 -32.83 29.80 25.80
CA PHE A 82 -34.18 29.95 25.25
C PHE A 82 -34.72 31.36 25.53
N SER A 83 -35.38 31.95 24.53
CA SER A 83 -36.07 33.24 24.66
C SER A 83 -37.09 33.22 25.80
N ASN A 84 -37.23 34.36 26.49
CA ASN A 84 -38.26 34.55 27.51
C ASN A 84 -39.64 34.85 26.91
N GLU A 85 -39.69 35.34 25.67
CA GLU A 85 -40.93 35.78 25.03
C GLU A 85 -41.52 34.73 24.09
N THR A 86 -40.72 34.18 23.17
CA THR A 86 -41.19 33.16 22.22
C THR A 86 -41.00 31.73 22.72
N GLY A 87 -40.14 31.53 23.73
CA GLY A 87 -39.76 30.19 24.19
C GLY A 87 -38.84 29.42 23.22
N GLU A 88 -38.43 30.03 22.11
CA GLU A 88 -37.58 29.40 21.09
C GLU A 88 -36.09 29.37 21.50
N ARG A 89 -35.32 28.48 20.86
CA ARG A 89 -33.88 28.31 21.09
C ARG A 89 -33.11 29.44 20.41
N LEU A 90 -32.25 30.15 21.15
CA LEU A 90 -31.48 31.29 20.64
C LEU A 90 -30.17 30.90 19.93
N GLY A 91 -29.77 29.63 19.98
CA GLY A 91 -28.64 29.09 19.24
C GLY A 91 -28.31 27.64 19.61
N ASP A 92 -27.51 26.98 18.77
CA ASP A 92 -27.08 25.58 18.94
C ASP A 92 -25.76 25.45 19.70
N PHE A 93 -25.61 26.26 20.76
CA PHE A 93 -24.50 26.22 21.71
C PHE A 93 -25.04 26.01 23.14
N PRO A 94 -24.29 25.31 24.01
CA PRO A 94 -24.70 25.10 25.39
C PRO A 94 -24.54 26.38 26.22
N CYS A 95 -25.08 26.34 27.44
CA CYS A 95 -24.95 27.42 28.41
C CYS A 95 -24.74 26.90 29.84
N GLY A 96 -24.17 27.76 30.68
CA GLY A 96 -24.14 27.60 32.13
C GLY A 96 -24.89 28.73 32.85
N GLU A 97 -25.28 28.46 34.09
CA GLU A 97 -25.87 29.47 34.99
C GLU A 97 -24.78 30.35 35.63
N ASP A 98 -23.66 29.73 36.06
CA ASP A 98 -22.58 30.39 36.78
C ASP A 98 -21.37 30.74 35.90
N TRP A 99 -20.66 31.81 36.26
CA TRP A 99 -19.33 32.10 35.72
C TRP A 99 -18.33 31.02 36.19
N PRO A 100 -17.44 30.48 35.33
CA PRO A 100 -16.98 31.02 34.05
C PRO A 100 -17.58 30.37 32.79
N ALA A 101 -18.78 29.76 32.87
CA ALA A 101 -19.48 29.24 31.70
C ALA A 101 -20.21 30.33 30.90
N ARG A 102 -20.67 30.02 29.68
CA ARG A 102 -21.40 30.97 28.82
C ARG A 102 -22.81 31.17 29.36
N ARG A 103 -23.09 32.37 29.86
CA ARG A 103 -24.45 32.80 30.22
C ARG A 103 -25.18 33.32 28.98
N CYS A 104 -26.50 33.21 28.99
CA CYS A 104 -27.34 33.81 27.96
C CYS A 104 -27.35 35.33 28.10
N GLU A 105 -27.14 36.05 26.99
CA GLU A 105 -27.22 37.52 26.95
C GLU A 105 -28.69 37.98 27.02
N GLU A 106 -29.56 37.28 26.31
CA GLU A 106 -31.03 37.36 26.40
C GLU A 106 -31.61 35.95 26.69
N GLY A 107 -32.76 35.89 27.36
CA GLY A 107 -33.42 34.62 27.69
C GLY A 107 -32.89 33.92 28.95
N ILE A 108 -33.22 32.64 29.09
CA ILE A 108 -32.86 31.79 30.24
C ILE A 108 -32.22 30.48 29.76
N CYS A 109 -31.16 30.05 30.43
CA CYS A 109 -30.50 28.76 30.24
C CYS A 109 -31.40 27.62 30.77
N LYS A 110 -31.81 26.66 29.93
CA LYS A 110 -32.74 25.57 30.32
C LYS A 110 -32.27 24.21 29.79
N LYS A 111 -32.50 23.14 30.57
CA LYS A 111 -32.09 21.76 30.26
C LYS A 111 -32.99 21.02 29.25
N TYR A 112 -33.52 21.72 28.25
CA TYR A 112 -34.42 21.18 27.22
C TYR A 112 -33.73 20.99 25.85
N TRP A 113 -32.41 20.78 25.84
CA TRP A 113 -31.65 20.57 24.60
C TRP A 113 -31.10 19.14 24.53
N GLU A 114 -31.22 18.53 23.35
CA GLU A 114 -30.67 17.20 23.06
C GLU A 114 -29.14 17.18 23.14
N GLY A 115 -28.51 18.33 22.88
CA GLY A 115 -27.06 18.53 22.86
C GLY A 115 -26.52 18.84 21.46
N PRO A 116 -25.23 19.20 21.33
CA PRO A 116 -24.64 19.52 20.04
C PRO A 116 -24.68 18.31 19.09
N ASN A 117 -24.77 18.58 17.78
CA ASN A 117 -24.87 17.55 16.73
C ASN A 117 -26.00 16.54 16.98
N PHE A 118 -27.22 17.02 17.25
CA PHE A 118 -28.40 16.18 17.57
C PHE A 118 -28.17 15.22 18.75
N GLY A 119 -27.45 15.69 19.77
CA GLY A 119 -27.07 14.90 20.93
C GLY A 119 -26.00 13.82 20.68
N ILE A 120 -25.35 13.77 19.51
CA ILE A 120 -24.32 12.75 19.22
C ILE A 120 -23.01 13.05 19.97
N THR A 121 -22.58 14.31 19.98
CA THR A 121 -21.33 14.73 20.65
C THR A 121 -21.64 15.10 22.10
N ASN A 122 -21.63 14.09 22.98
CA ASN A 122 -21.92 14.21 24.40
C ASN A 122 -20.98 13.34 25.25
N PHE A 123 -21.02 13.55 26.57
CA PHE A 123 -20.22 12.83 27.55
C PHE A 123 -21.07 12.08 28.59
N ASP A 124 -22.37 11.90 28.32
CA ASP A 124 -23.35 11.33 29.25
C ASP A 124 -23.30 9.80 29.35
N ASN A 125 -22.76 9.14 28.32
CA ASN A 125 -22.58 7.69 28.27
C ASN A 125 -21.19 7.36 27.72
N ILE A 126 -20.55 6.30 28.22
CA ILE A 126 -19.20 5.89 27.80
C ILE A 126 -19.06 5.71 26.28
N LEU A 127 -20.11 5.27 25.57
CA LEU A 127 -20.07 5.10 24.12
C LEU A 127 -20.00 6.44 23.36
N PHE A 128 -20.76 7.45 23.80
CA PHE A 128 -20.72 8.80 23.22
C PHE A 128 -19.48 9.57 23.66
N ALA A 129 -19.01 9.38 24.89
CA ALA A 129 -17.73 9.91 25.35
C ALA A 129 -16.56 9.34 24.53
N VAL A 130 -16.54 8.02 24.26
CA VAL A 130 -15.55 7.37 23.38
C VAL A 130 -15.63 7.90 21.95
N LEU A 131 -16.82 8.11 21.40
CA LEU A 131 -17.02 8.68 20.06
C LEU A 131 -16.51 10.12 19.97
N THR A 132 -16.86 10.96 20.96
CA THR A 132 -16.47 12.38 21.03
C THR A 132 -14.94 12.52 21.24
N VAL A 133 -14.35 11.69 22.09
CA VAL A 133 -12.89 11.62 22.30
C VAL A 133 -12.17 11.11 21.05
N PHE A 134 -12.73 10.12 20.34
CA PHE A 134 -12.19 9.67 19.05
C PHE A 134 -12.21 10.80 18.01
N GLN A 135 -13.31 11.56 17.91
CA GLN A 135 -13.40 12.74 17.04
C GLN A 135 -12.30 13.76 17.38
N CYS A 136 -12.15 14.15 18.66
CA CYS A 136 -11.05 15.02 19.10
C CYS A 136 -9.66 14.51 18.69
N ILE A 137 -9.42 13.21 18.85
CA ILE A 137 -8.15 12.54 18.51
C ILE A 137 -7.88 12.54 16.99
N THR A 138 -8.92 12.46 16.16
CA THR A 138 -8.79 12.60 14.70
C THR A 138 -8.52 14.04 14.22
N MET A 139 -8.45 15.03 15.13
CA MET A 139 -8.25 16.45 14.83
C MET A 139 -9.35 17.06 13.94
N GLU A 140 -10.54 16.46 13.94
CA GLU A 140 -11.76 16.90 13.25
C GLU A 140 -12.77 17.34 14.30
N GLY A 141 -13.51 18.44 14.09
CA GLY A 141 -14.50 18.98 15.04
C GLY A 141 -14.02 19.34 16.46
N TRP A 142 -12.72 19.15 16.77
CA TRP A 142 -12.20 19.17 18.14
C TRP A 142 -12.26 20.55 18.80
N THR A 143 -12.12 21.62 18.00
CA THR A 143 -12.31 23.01 18.44
C THR A 143 -13.74 23.27 18.87
N ASP A 144 -14.70 22.69 18.17
CA ASP A 144 -16.12 22.93 18.40
C ASP A 144 -16.56 22.19 19.66
N ILE A 145 -16.03 20.98 19.88
CA ILE A 145 -16.17 20.24 21.13
C ILE A 145 -15.52 21.01 22.30
N LEU A 146 -14.32 21.59 22.10
CA LEU A 146 -13.66 22.46 23.09
C LEU A 146 -14.51 23.68 23.44
N TYR A 147 -15.05 24.40 22.44
CA TYR A 147 -15.88 25.59 22.64
C TYR A 147 -17.22 25.26 23.29
N ASN A 148 -17.92 24.21 22.84
CA ASN A 148 -19.13 23.73 23.52
C ASN A 148 -18.84 23.35 24.99
N THR A 149 -17.67 22.76 25.28
CA THR A 149 -17.30 22.44 26.67
C THR A 149 -16.98 23.71 27.48
N ASN A 150 -16.32 24.71 26.89
CA ASN A 150 -16.11 26.03 27.51
C ASN A 150 -17.43 26.72 27.83
N ASP A 151 -18.39 26.68 26.92
CA ASP A 151 -19.69 27.34 27.08
C ASP A 151 -20.59 26.61 28.09
N ALA A 152 -20.49 25.29 28.20
CA ALA A 152 -21.25 24.47 29.15
C ALA A 152 -20.66 24.41 30.58
N ALA A 153 -19.33 24.41 30.72
CA ALA A 153 -18.63 24.11 31.97
C ALA A 153 -17.60 25.18 32.40
N GLY A 154 -17.22 26.09 31.50
CA GLY A 154 -16.31 27.20 31.76
C GLY A 154 -14.83 26.92 31.47
N ASN A 155 -14.16 27.91 30.88
CA ASN A 155 -12.79 27.78 30.36
C ASN A 155 -11.70 27.56 31.42
N MET A 156 -11.96 27.87 32.70
CA MET A 156 -10.93 27.93 33.76
C MET A 156 -10.17 26.62 34.00
N TRP A 157 -10.84 25.47 33.83
CA TRP A 157 -10.23 24.14 34.01
C TRP A 157 -10.22 23.29 32.74
N ASN A 158 -11.01 23.65 31.73
CA ASN A 158 -11.23 22.83 30.53
C ASN A 158 -9.93 22.52 29.74
N TRP A 159 -8.99 23.47 29.74
CA TRP A 159 -7.67 23.32 29.11
C TRP A 159 -6.83 22.18 29.72
N LEU A 160 -7.00 21.83 31.00
CA LEU A 160 -6.31 20.69 31.63
C LEU A 160 -6.74 19.34 31.06
N TYR A 161 -7.93 19.26 30.47
CA TYR A 161 -8.39 18.06 29.77
C TYR A 161 -7.98 18.09 28.29
N PHE A 162 -8.30 19.18 27.57
CA PHE A 162 -8.07 19.24 26.12
C PHE A 162 -6.59 19.33 25.71
N ILE A 163 -5.72 20.02 26.46
CA ILE A 163 -4.31 20.14 26.07
C ILE A 163 -3.58 18.78 26.15
N PRO A 164 -3.67 17.98 27.24
CA PRO A 164 -3.16 16.61 27.25
C PRO A 164 -3.86 15.69 26.24
N LEU A 165 -5.17 15.84 26.03
CA LEU A 165 -5.91 15.05 25.02
C LEU A 165 -5.37 15.28 23.61
N ILE A 166 -5.08 16.52 23.21
CA ILE A 166 -4.57 16.80 21.86
C ILE A 166 -3.07 16.42 21.74
N ILE A 167 -2.25 16.65 22.76
CA ILE A 167 -0.82 16.31 22.72
C ILE A 167 -0.60 14.79 22.76
N ILE A 168 -1.23 14.08 23.70
CA ILE A 168 -1.04 12.64 23.92
C ILE A 168 -2.00 11.83 23.03
N GLY A 169 -3.27 12.26 22.94
CA GLY A 169 -4.29 11.57 22.16
C GLY A 169 -4.16 11.79 20.64
N SER A 170 -3.69 12.94 20.15
CA SER A 170 -3.58 13.17 18.71
C SER A 170 -2.15 12.96 18.20
N PHE A 171 -1.17 13.78 18.65
CA PHE A 171 0.19 13.73 18.11
C PHE A 171 0.91 12.40 18.40
N PHE A 172 0.91 11.92 19.65
CA PHE A 172 1.56 10.66 20.00
C PHE A 172 0.88 9.45 19.35
N MET A 173 -0.45 9.41 19.27
CA MET A 173 -1.19 8.28 18.68
C MET A 173 -1.03 8.22 17.15
N LEU A 174 -1.01 9.37 16.44
CA LEU A 174 -0.66 9.42 15.01
C LEU A 174 0.78 8.93 14.77
N ASN A 175 1.74 9.38 15.58
CA ASN A 175 3.13 8.91 15.49
C ASN A 175 3.26 7.40 15.78
N LEU A 176 2.47 6.86 16.71
CA LEU A 176 2.44 5.43 17.02
C LEU A 176 1.88 4.63 15.82
N VAL A 177 0.77 5.07 15.23
CA VAL A 177 0.19 4.46 14.01
C VAL A 177 1.20 4.48 12.85
N LEU A 178 1.85 5.62 12.60
CA LEU A 178 2.86 5.76 11.54
C LEU A 178 4.09 4.88 11.79
N GLY A 179 4.60 4.82 13.02
CA GLY A 179 5.73 3.97 13.40
C GLY A 179 5.43 2.48 13.25
N VAL A 180 4.21 2.05 13.60
CA VAL A 180 3.76 0.66 13.47
C VAL A 180 3.51 0.26 12.02
N LEU A 181 2.89 1.13 11.22
CA LEU A 181 2.75 0.95 9.78
C LEU A 181 4.13 0.83 9.12
N SER A 182 5.06 1.72 9.46
CA SER A 182 6.45 1.67 8.99
C SER A 182 7.13 0.34 9.37
N GLY A 183 6.95 -0.12 10.61
CA GLY A 183 7.49 -1.39 11.09
C GLY A 183 6.96 -2.62 10.34
N GLU A 184 5.65 -2.76 10.16
CA GLU A 184 5.09 -3.89 9.40
C GLU A 184 5.38 -3.78 7.90
N PHE A 185 5.45 -2.58 7.31
CA PHE A 185 5.88 -2.40 5.92
C PHE A 185 7.37 -2.74 5.72
N ALA A 186 8.25 -2.38 6.65
CA ALA A 186 9.66 -2.78 6.61
C ALA A 186 9.80 -4.32 6.68
N LYS A 187 9.08 -4.95 7.61
CA LYS A 187 9.02 -6.39 7.83
C LYS A 187 8.47 -7.17 6.63
N GLU A 188 7.44 -6.66 5.94
CA GLU A 188 6.92 -7.28 4.71
C GLU A 188 7.83 -7.00 3.50
N ARG A 189 8.45 -5.82 3.42
CA ARG A 189 9.49 -5.53 2.42
C ARG A 189 10.66 -6.51 2.54
N GLU A 190 11.17 -6.73 3.75
CA GLU A 190 12.24 -7.67 4.04
C GLU A 190 11.89 -9.10 3.57
N ARG A 191 10.68 -9.59 3.90
CA ARG A 191 10.16 -10.88 3.41
C ARG A 191 10.13 -10.96 1.88
N VAL A 192 9.69 -9.89 1.21
CA VAL A 192 9.64 -9.81 -0.26
C VAL A 192 11.03 -9.78 -0.87
N GLU A 193 11.98 -9.07 -0.28
CA GLU A 193 13.38 -9.00 -0.75
C GLU A 193 14.11 -10.33 -0.53
N ASN A 194 13.99 -10.96 0.64
CA ASN A 194 14.52 -12.29 0.92
C ASN A 194 13.94 -13.35 -0.04
N ARG A 195 12.62 -13.32 -0.30
CA ARG A 195 11.99 -14.24 -1.28
C ARG A 195 12.47 -13.99 -2.72
N ARG A 196 12.71 -12.74 -3.10
CA ARG A 196 13.30 -12.38 -4.41
C ARG A 196 14.75 -12.84 -4.52
N ALA A 197 15.55 -12.70 -3.46
CA ALA A 197 16.94 -13.17 -3.41
C ALA A 197 17.02 -14.70 -3.57
N PHE A 198 16.21 -15.45 -2.80
CA PHE A 198 16.13 -16.91 -2.93
C PHE A 198 15.74 -17.38 -4.35
N LEU A 199 14.76 -16.73 -4.98
CA LEU A 199 14.34 -17.05 -6.35
C LEU A 199 15.42 -16.70 -7.40
N LYS A 200 16.20 -15.64 -7.19
CA LYS A 200 17.36 -15.32 -8.04
C LYS A 200 18.46 -16.38 -7.89
N LEU A 201 18.85 -16.72 -6.66
CA LEU A 201 19.88 -17.73 -6.38
C LEU A 201 19.51 -19.09 -6.99
N ARG A 202 18.27 -19.56 -6.78
CA ARG A 202 17.78 -20.80 -7.37
C ARG A 202 17.81 -20.78 -8.91
N ARG A 203 17.59 -19.62 -9.55
CA ARG A 203 17.69 -19.47 -11.01
C ARG A 203 19.14 -19.49 -11.49
N GLN A 204 20.09 -18.90 -10.76
CA GLN A 204 21.52 -19.02 -11.07
C GLN A 204 21.99 -20.47 -10.94
N GLN A 205 21.70 -21.13 -9.82
CA GLN A 205 22.02 -22.56 -9.61
C GLN A 205 21.33 -23.50 -10.60
N GLN A 206 20.26 -23.07 -11.28
CA GLN A 206 19.64 -23.81 -12.37
C GLN A 206 20.45 -23.65 -13.66
N ILE A 207 20.73 -22.40 -14.06
CA ILE A 207 21.52 -22.07 -15.26
C ILE A 207 22.95 -22.65 -15.17
N GLU A 208 23.57 -22.61 -14.00
CA GLU A 208 24.91 -23.16 -13.75
C GLU A 208 24.97 -24.68 -13.97
N ARG A 209 23.97 -25.43 -13.48
CA ARG A 209 23.88 -26.89 -13.72
C ARG A 209 23.52 -27.23 -15.16
N GLU A 210 22.68 -26.43 -15.80
CA GLU A 210 22.36 -26.58 -17.23
C GLU A 210 23.61 -26.32 -18.09
N LEU A 211 24.37 -25.26 -17.80
CA LEU A 211 25.63 -24.92 -18.48
C LEU A 211 26.70 -25.98 -18.30
N ASN A 212 26.92 -26.48 -17.07
CA ASN A 212 27.87 -27.55 -16.81
C ASN A 212 27.48 -28.85 -17.53
N GLY A 213 26.19 -29.18 -17.58
CA GLY A 213 25.69 -30.31 -18.38
C GLY A 213 25.97 -30.14 -19.88
N TYR A 214 25.70 -28.96 -20.45
CA TYR A 214 26.05 -28.70 -21.86
C TYR A 214 27.56 -28.79 -22.12
N LEU A 215 28.40 -28.38 -21.16
CA LEU A 215 29.85 -28.48 -21.26
C LEU A 215 30.34 -29.95 -21.28
N GLU A 216 29.76 -30.82 -20.45
CA GLU A 216 30.03 -32.27 -20.49
C GLU A 216 29.66 -32.89 -21.84
N TRP A 217 28.50 -32.53 -22.41
CA TRP A 217 28.10 -32.98 -23.75
C TRP A 217 29.02 -32.48 -24.86
N ILE A 218 29.52 -31.25 -24.76
CA ILE A 218 30.50 -30.68 -25.72
C ILE A 218 31.82 -31.44 -25.66
N PHE A 219 32.41 -31.61 -24.48
CA PHE A 219 33.67 -32.36 -24.33
C PHE A 219 33.53 -33.82 -24.76
N LYS A 220 32.39 -34.48 -24.49
CA LYS A 220 32.16 -35.86 -24.94
C LYS A 220 32.03 -35.95 -26.46
N ALA A 221 31.46 -34.93 -27.12
CA ALA A 221 31.42 -34.86 -28.58
C ALA A 221 32.82 -34.60 -29.17
N GLU A 222 33.61 -33.72 -28.58
CA GLU A 222 35.00 -33.43 -28.96
C GLU A 222 35.89 -34.68 -28.87
N GLU A 223 35.82 -35.43 -27.76
CA GLU A 223 36.55 -36.69 -27.57
C GLU A 223 36.19 -37.74 -28.64
N VAL A 224 34.92 -37.86 -29.00
CA VAL A 224 34.44 -38.80 -30.04
C VAL A 224 34.87 -38.33 -31.44
N MET A 225 34.84 -37.03 -31.72
CA MET A 225 35.32 -36.46 -32.98
C MET A 225 36.82 -36.70 -33.18
N LEU A 226 37.64 -36.42 -32.15
CA LEU A 226 39.08 -36.66 -32.19
C LEU A 226 39.42 -38.15 -32.39
N ALA A 227 38.75 -39.03 -31.63
CA ALA A 227 38.93 -40.48 -31.80
C ALA A 227 38.49 -40.99 -33.18
N GLU A 228 37.57 -40.30 -33.86
CA GLU A 228 37.18 -40.61 -35.23
C GLU A 228 38.15 -40.01 -36.27
N GLU A 229 38.75 -38.85 -36.00
CA GLU A 229 39.84 -38.28 -36.81
C GLU A 229 41.12 -39.12 -36.74
N ASP A 230 41.50 -39.65 -35.56
CA ASP A 230 42.66 -40.52 -35.37
C ASP A 230 42.49 -41.85 -36.15
N LYS A 231 41.35 -42.55 -36.01
CA LYS A 231 41.04 -43.73 -36.85
C LYS A 231 41.08 -43.38 -38.33
N ASN A 232 40.54 -42.21 -38.69
CA ASN A 232 40.58 -41.70 -40.05
C ASN A 232 42.00 -41.40 -40.53
N ALA A 233 42.97 -41.15 -39.64
CA ALA A 233 44.38 -40.98 -39.99
C ALA A 233 45.09 -42.34 -40.12
N GLU A 234 44.73 -43.34 -39.31
CA GLU A 234 45.24 -44.72 -39.46
C GLU A 234 44.69 -45.41 -40.73
N GLU A 235 43.40 -45.27 -41.04
CA GLU A 235 42.82 -45.80 -42.29
C GLU A 235 43.29 -45.03 -43.55
N LYS A 236 43.55 -43.71 -43.44
CA LYS A 236 44.13 -42.93 -44.54
C LYS A 236 45.63 -43.17 -44.62
N SER A 237 45.99 -44.30 -45.25
CA SER A 237 47.36 -44.56 -45.69
C SER A 237 47.98 -43.31 -46.34
N PRO A 238 49.32 -43.09 -46.25
CA PRO A 238 49.97 -41.91 -46.82
C PRO A 238 49.65 -41.66 -48.31
N LEU A 239 49.29 -42.73 -49.04
CA LEU A 239 48.84 -42.70 -50.43
C LEU A 239 47.53 -41.91 -50.63
N ASP A 240 46.58 -41.96 -49.69
CA ASP A 240 45.27 -41.31 -49.79
C ASP A 240 45.24 -39.89 -49.22
N VAL A 241 46.20 -39.55 -48.37
CA VAL A 241 46.54 -38.15 -48.06
C VAL A 241 47.15 -37.49 -49.30
N LEU A 242 48.10 -38.16 -49.97
CA LEU A 242 48.70 -37.67 -51.21
C LEU A 242 47.67 -37.49 -52.34
N LYS A 243 46.76 -38.45 -52.55
CA LYS A 243 45.64 -38.30 -53.51
C LYS A 243 44.72 -37.11 -53.18
N ARG A 244 44.35 -36.90 -51.91
CA ARG A 244 43.53 -35.74 -51.53
C ARG A 244 44.28 -34.42 -51.71
N ALA A 245 45.60 -34.39 -51.51
CA ALA A 245 46.42 -33.22 -51.77
C ALA A 245 46.52 -32.89 -53.27
N THR A 246 46.74 -33.89 -54.15
CA THR A 246 46.76 -33.67 -55.60
C THR A 246 45.39 -33.30 -56.15
N ILE A 247 44.30 -33.88 -55.62
CA ILE A 247 42.92 -33.50 -55.97
C ILE A 247 42.59 -32.07 -55.49
N LYS A 248 43.00 -31.67 -54.27
CA LYS A 248 42.82 -30.27 -53.82
C LYS A 248 43.61 -29.29 -54.69
N LYS A 249 44.85 -29.61 -55.05
CA LYS A 249 45.65 -28.78 -55.96
C LYS A 249 44.96 -28.65 -57.32
N SER A 250 44.60 -29.78 -57.95
CA SER A 250 43.86 -29.82 -59.21
C SER A 250 42.52 -29.09 -59.16
N LYS A 251 41.87 -28.99 -57.99
CA LYS A 251 40.60 -28.26 -57.84
C LYS A 251 40.81 -26.75 -57.66
N ASN A 252 41.83 -26.31 -56.93
CA ASN A 252 42.19 -24.89 -56.86
C ASN A 252 42.69 -24.36 -58.22
N ASP A 253 43.48 -25.16 -58.94
CA ASP A 253 43.97 -24.83 -60.29
C ASP A 253 42.82 -24.75 -61.34
N LEU A 254 41.64 -25.31 -61.04
CA LEU A 254 40.41 -25.21 -61.84
C LEU A 254 39.49 -24.06 -61.39
N ILE A 255 39.34 -23.81 -60.09
CA ILE A 255 38.49 -22.72 -59.57
C ILE A 255 39.03 -21.34 -59.99
N HIS A 256 40.36 -21.17 -60.04
CA HIS A 256 40.97 -19.95 -60.57
C HIS A 256 40.81 -19.73 -62.09
N ALA A 257 40.08 -20.60 -62.80
CA ALA A 257 39.73 -20.42 -64.21
C ALA A 257 38.26 -19.98 -64.45
N GLU A 258 37.39 -19.98 -63.43
CA GLU A 258 35.95 -19.70 -63.59
C GLU A 258 35.40 -18.56 -62.69
N GLU A 259 36.23 -17.89 -61.86
CA GLU A 259 35.81 -16.68 -61.14
C GLU A 259 35.79 -15.43 -62.06
N GLY A 260 34.84 -15.41 -62.99
CA GLY A 260 34.48 -14.27 -63.84
C GLY A 260 32.97 -14.04 -63.87
N GLU A 261 32.57 -12.81 -63.52
CA GLU A 261 31.25 -12.18 -63.71
C GLU A 261 30.09 -12.52 -62.71
N ASP A 262 29.28 -11.47 -62.46
CA ASP A 262 27.86 -11.39 -62.06
C ASP A 262 27.27 -11.78 -60.66
N HIS A 263 27.30 -10.80 -59.73
CA HIS A 263 26.19 -9.86 -59.37
C HIS A 263 24.74 -10.35 -58.99
N PHE A 264 24.11 -9.64 -58.02
CA PHE A 264 22.64 -9.60 -57.65
C PHE A 264 22.04 -10.86 -56.94
N THR A 265 21.03 -10.83 -56.01
CA THR A 265 20.35 -9.75 -55.24
C THR A 265 19.57 -10.28 -54.00
N ASP A 266 19.36 -9.41 -53.00
CA ASP A 266 18.17 -9.14 -52.15
C ASP A 266 17.02 -10.16 -51.90
N VAL A 267 16.45 -10.11 -50.68
CA VAL A 267 15.16 -9.39 -50.40
C VAL A 267 14.81 -9.38 -48.89
N CYS A 268 14.23 -8.27 -48.42
CA CYS A 268 13.65 -8.08 -47.07
C CYS A 268 12.18 -7.60 -47.14
N SER A 269 11.36 -7.93 -46.12
CA SER A 269 10.13 -7.19 -45.73
C SER A 269 9.67 -7.64 -44.33
N VAL A 270 9.29 -6.83 -43.31
CA VAL A 270 8.99 -5.39 -43.09
C VAL A 270 7.50 -4.97 -43.10
N GLY A 271 7.07 -4.41 -41.96
CA GLY A 271 5.90 -3.53 -41.72
C GLY A 271 5.87 -3.16 -40.22
N LYS A 272 6.12 -1.92 -39.75
CA LYS A 272 5.39 -0.62 -39.88
C LYS A 272 4.03 -0.65 -39.14
N SER A 273 3.57 0.40 -38.44
CA SER A 273 3.90 1.85 -38.33
C SER A 273 3.87 2.28 -36.83
N ASN A 274 4.05 3.51 -36.29
CA ASN A 274 4.62 4.87 -36.56
C ASN A 274 4.64 5.60 -35.16
N GLU A 275 5.04 6.84 -34.82
CA GLU A 275 5.68 8.08 -35.36
C GLU A 275 6.18 8.89 -34.10
N GLY A 276 6.86 10.06 -34.12
CA GLY A 276 7.42 10.91 -35.19
C GLY A 276 7.36 12.43 -34.86
N HIS A 277 8.41 13.02 -34.24
CA HIS A 277 8.59 14.48 -34.14
C HIS A 277 10.07 14.93 -33.92
N SER A 278 10.32 16.24 -34.09
CA SER A 278 11.61 16.86 -34.48
C SER A 278 12.72 17.05 -33.39
N PRO A 279 13.99 17.31 -33.78
CA PRO A 279 15.16 17.38 -32.87
C PRO A 279 15.72 18.79 -32.60
N ALA A 280 16.54 18.95 -31.54
CA ALA A 280 17.46 20.09 -31.37
C ALA A 280 18.59 19.85 -30.32
N SER A 281 19.66 20.65 -30.46
CA SER A 281 20.64 21.09 -29.43
C SER A 281 21.74 20.17 -28.87
N VAL A 282 22.99 20.61 -29.13
CA VAL A 282 24.17 20.72 -28.22
C VAL A 282 24.66 19.43 -27.51
N GLY A 283 25.95 19.08 -27.54
CA GLY A 283 27.11 19.72 -28.18
C GLY A 283 28.41 19.23 -27.53
N GLY A 284 29.37 18.74 -28.33
CA GLY A 284 30.56 18.07 -27.80
C GLY A 284 31.74 19.00 -27.50
N LEU A 285 32.35 18.86 -26.31
CA LEU A 285 33.71 19.32 -26.04
C LEU A 285 34.53 18.19 -25.41
N CYS A 286 35.65 17.82 -26.05
CA CYS A 286 36.66 16.95 -25.48
C CYS A 286 38.00 17.71 -25.48
N SER A 287 38.35 18.31 -24.34
CA SER A 287 39.55 19.15 -24.22
C SER A 287 40.83 18.35 -24.41
N LYS A 288 41.76 18.88 -25.21
CA LYS A 288 43.03 18.24 -25.56
C LYS A 288 44.20 19.06 -24.99
N ALA A 289 45.06 18.41 -24.21
CA ALA A 289 46.18 19.08 -23.55
C ALA A 289 47.40 19.27 -24.47
N LYS A 290 48.00 20.47 -24.43
CA LYS A 290 49.43 20.75 -24.62
C LYS A 290 49.71 22.21 -24.25
N GLY A 291 50.94 22.50 -23.82
CA GLY A 291 51.46 23.87 -23.65
C GLY A 291 52.96 23.89 -23.89
N SER A 292 53.50 25.03 -24.34
CA SER A 292 54.94 25.30 -24.48
C SER A 292 55.20 26.73 -24.98
N GLY A 293 55.95 27.55 -24.22
CA GLY A 293 56.49 28.84 -24.67
C GLY A 293 55.47 29.99 -24.78
N SER A 294 55.85 31.25 -24.59
CA SER A 294 57.14 31.78 -24.11
C SER A 294 56.94 33.10 -23.35
#